data_AF-A0A2U3EQ57-F1
#
_entry.id   AF-A0A2U3EQ57-F1
#
_cell.length_a   1.000
_cell.length_b   1.000
_cell.length_c   1.000
_cell.angle_alpha   90.00
_cell.angle_beta   90.00
_cell.angle_gamma   90.00
#
_symmetry.space_group_name_H-M   'P 1'
#
loop_
_entity.id
_entity.type
_entity.pdbx_description
1 polymer ?
#
loop_
_entity_poly.entity_id
_entity_poly.type
_entity_poly.pdbx_seq_one_letter_code
_entity_poly.pdbx_strand_id
1 'polypeptide(L)'
;MAHAAKRRAQEAASNGAGPSDDMGSVYGSRYAVTELPSDDMPDAPMPPGTAYRLIKDELSLDNNPQLNLASFVSTYMEKEAEQLMTEAMSKNFIDYEEYPQTAEIHSRCARMIGSLFHAPKDTAIGTSTVGSSEAIMLAVLAMKRRWKLRREADGKPADRPNIVMSSAVQVCWEKAARYFEIEEKYVNCTRARFVIDPAQAVALCDENTIGIVAILGTTYTGSYEDVKGISDLLVKQGSEVPIHVDAASGGFVAPFVCPELDWDFRIERVVSINTSGHKYGLVYPGVGWVVWRSSEYLPSDLVFSINYLGADQTSFTLNFSKGASQVIGQYYQLIRLGKTGYRDIMCNLTQTADYLTNALREIGFVILSETSGRGLPLVAFRFPGKDEGETEDADFDEFALALYLRARGWVVPAYTMAPETDKMKMMRIVVREDFSRSRCDLLIRDIKLCCHHLEQDSQQFIKRMQEHAKEHSVAKRKRNDPLSNPRHEHDHKVSLHQAPRHTAGRLTRAARKTLPSGKDWQESCRVLMGQRQVTPVSRIVATSAPSVLASGGIYVKSRLVRGSRGGLGRPLPPPARGRDASPRRAKRLALESADKTNLTAGCAKAGQGG
;
A
#
# COMPACT_ATOMS: atom_id res chain seq x y z
N MET A 1 8.15 17.42 55.97
CA MET A 1 9.06 17.60 54.81
C MET A 1 8.32 18.03 53.53
N ALA A 2 7.18 17.42 53.14
CA ALA A 2 6.47 17.76 51.90
C ALA A 2 6.17 19.28 51.67
N HIS A 3 5.80 20.02 52.72
CA HIS A 3 5.56 21.47 52.62
C HIS A 3 6.80 22.31 52.25
N ALA A 4 8.00 21.85 52.61
CA ALA A 4 9.25 22.55 52.28
C ALA A 4 9.67 22.33 50.81
N ALA A 5 9.37 21.14 50.26
CA ALA A 5 9.55 20.87 48.83
C ALA A 5 8.60 21.74 47.98
N LYS A 6 7.32 21.88 48.38
CA LYS A 6 6.37 22.78 47.71
C LYS A 6 6.80 24.24 47.75
N ARG A 7 7.33 24.73 48.88
CA ARG A 7 7.90 26.10 48.96
C ARG A 7 9.13 26.29 48.09
N ARG A 8 10.08 25.34 48.05
CA ARG A 8 11.25 25.44 47.15
C ARG A 8 10.86 25.45 45.67
N ALA A 9 9.83 24.71 45.27
CA ALA A 9 9.28 24.78 43.91
C ALA A 9 8.65 26.15 43.59
N GLN A 10 7.99 26.79 44.57
CA GLN A 10 7.41 28.12 44.41
C GLN A 10 8.45 29.25 44.47
N GLU A 11 9.50 29.12 45.29
CA GLU A 11 10.61 30.08 45.39
C GLU A 11 11.55 30.02 44.17
N ALA A 12 11.70 28.84 43.54
CA ALA A 12 12.37 28.69 42.26
C ALA A 12 11.60 29.33 41.10
N ALA A 13 10.28 29.50 41.22
CA ALA A 13 9.46 30.22 40.24
C ALA A 13 9.48 31.74 40.41
N SER A 14 10.01 32.27 41.52
CA SER A 14 9.99 33.71 41.84
C SER A 14 11.34 34.43 41.71
N ASN A 15 12.45 33.72 41.46
CA ASN A 15 13.79 34.30 41.37
C ASN A 15 14.54 33.83 40.12
N GLY A 16 14.64 34.73 39.15
CA GLY A 16 15.28 34.50 37.85
C GLY A 16 14.29 34.73 36.73
N ALA A 17 14.64 35.57 35.76
CA ALA A 17 13.86 35.74 34.56
C ALA A 17 13.90 34.42 33.77
N GLY A 18 12.84 33.60 33.93
CA GLY A 18 12.60 32.46 33.05
C GLY A 18 12.58 32.93 31.59
N PRO A 19 12.95 32.08 30.63
CA PRO A 19 12.95 32.47 29.23
C PRO A 19 11.59 33.03 28.86
N SER A 20 11.57 34.22 28.25
CA SER A 20 10.33 34.84 27.81
C SER A 20 9.75 34.00 26.68
N ASP A 21 8.67 33.26 26.98
CA ASP A 21 7.95 32.38 26.04
C ASP A 21 7.51 33.11 24.74
N ASP A 22 7.51 34.45 24.75
CA ASP A 22 6.98 35.33 23.70
C ASP A 22 8.06 36.07 22.86
N MET A 23 9.34 36.06 23.29
CA MET A 23 10.42 36.84 22.62
C MET A 23 11.73 36.05 22.39
N GLY A 24 11.80 34.79 22.84
CA GLY A 24 12.95 33.92 22.64
C GLY A 24 12.91 33.09 21.34
N SER A 25 14.06 32.53 20.95
CA SER A 25 14.10 31.39 20.01
C SER A 25 13.33 30.21 20.60
N VAL A 26 12.69 29.37 19.77
CA VAL A 26 12.01 28.14 20.22
C VAL A 26 12.89 27.31 21.15
N TYR A 27 14.16 27.12 20.78
CA TYR A 27 15.14 26.33 21.55
C TYR A 27 15.64 27.01 22.84
N GLY A 28 15.29 28.28 23.05
CA GLY A 28 15.47 28.97 24.32
C GLY A 28 14.23 28.96 25.21
N SER A 29 13.06 28.52 24.71
CA SER A 29 11.83 28.44 25.50
C SER A 29 11.87 27.29 26.52
N ARG A 30 11.04 27.38 27.57
CA ARG A 30 10.92 26.31 28.57
C ARG A 30 10.48 24.96 27.98
N TYR A 31 9.80 24.98 26.83
CA TYR A 31 9.31 23.79 26.15
C TYR A 31 10.42 22.96 25.49
N ALA A 32 11.56 23.58 25.15
CA ALA A 32 12.67 22.89 24.48
C ALA A 32 13.51 22.00 25.43
N VAL A 33 13.28 22.09 26.73
CA VAL A 33 13.96 21.29 27.78
C VAL A 33 13.00 20.35 28.53
N THR A 34 11.76 20.24 28.05
CA THR A 34 10.74 19.32 28.55
C THR A 34 10.35 18.35 27.44
N GLU A 35 10.07 17.10 27.80
CA GLU A 35 9.47 16.13 26.89
C GLU A 35 8.11 16.65 26.38
N LEU A 36 7.74 16.35 25.13
CA LEU A 36 6.40 16.69 24.62
C LEU A 36 5.34 15.84 25.35
N PRO A 37 4.13 16.37 25.60
CA PRO A 37 3.07 15.62 26.26
C PRO A 37 2.70 14.33 25.50
N SER A 38 2.83 13.19 26.16
CA SER A 38 2.67 11.85 25.59
C SER A 38 1.47 11.07 26.16
N ASP A 39 1.20 11.21 27.46
CA ASP A 39 0.12 10.48 28.17
C ASP A 39 -1.16 11.31 28.35
N ASP A 40 -1.04 12.54 28.85
CA ASP A 40 -2.15 13.44 29.20
C ASP A 40 -2.15 14.72 28.34
N MET A 41 -3.35 15.28 28.09
CA MET A 41 -3.50 16.59 27.44
C MET A 41 -3.01 17.70 28.39
N PRO A 42 -2.14 18.64 27.94
CA PRO A 42 -1.58 19.67 28.82
C PRO A 42 -2.63 20.71 29.26
N ASP A 43 -2.59 21.09 30.54
CA ASP A 43 -3.46 22.14 31.14
C ASP A 43 -3.29 23.53 30.50
N ALA A 44 -2.14 23.80 29.89
CA ALA A 44 -1.75 25.12 29.38
C ALA A 44 -1.42 25.10 27.88
N PRO A 45 -1.78 26.14 27.11
CA PRO A 45 -1.48 26.22 25.69
C PRO A 45 0.00 26.45 25.43
N MET A 46 0.48 25.94 24.29
CA MET A 46 1.83 26.18 23.76
C MET A 46 1.78 27.20 22.61
N PRO A 47 2.78 28.11 22.46
CA PRO A 47 2.87 29.01 21.32
C PRO A 47 2.90 28.25 19.98
N PRO A 48 2.14 28.66 18.94
CA PRO A 48 2.02 27.90 17.69
C PRO A 48 3.35 27.62 16.97
N GLY A 49 4.28 28.59 17.01
CA GLY A 49 5.62 28.43 16.40
C GLY A 49 6.48 27.39 17.12
N THR A 50 6.34 27.27 18.44
CA THR A 50 7.00 26.26 19.28
C THR A 50 6.40 24.89 18.99
N ALA A 51 5.08 24.75 19.00
CA ALA A 51 4.39 23.48 18.71
C ALA A 51 4.76 22.97 17.30
N TYR A 52 4.67 23.83 16.28
CA TYR A 52 5.09 23.49 14.92
C TYR A 52 6.54 22.99 14.86
N ARG A 53 7.46 23.66 15.57
CA ARG A 53 8.88 23.34 15.52
C ARG A 53 9.20 22.02 16.22
N LEU A 54 8.71 21.82 17.44
CA LEU A 54 9.01 20.59 18.20
C LEU A 54 8.44 19.35 17.50
N ILE A 55 7.21 19.43 16.97
CA ILE A 55 6.63 18.35 16.13
C ILE A 55 7.49 18.13 14.86
N LYS A 56 7.96 19.19 14.21
CA LYS A 56 8.82 19.09 13.02
C LYS A 56 10.19 18.47 13.33
N ASP A 57 10.72 18.68 14.52
CA ASP A 57 11.99 18.11 14.94
C ASP A 57 11.84 16.60 15.23
N GLU A 58 10.73 16.14 15.81
CA GLU A 58 10.39 14.70 15.90
C GLU A 58 10.19 14.07 14.52
N LEU A 59 9.42 14.71 13.64
CA LEU A 59 9.21 14.27 12.26
C LEU A 59 10.49 14.26 11.41
N SER A 60 11.60 14.86 11.87
CA SER A 60 12.89 14.75 11.20
C SER A 60 13.53 13.36 11.32
N LEU A 61 13.02 12.52 12.22
CA LEU A 61 13.43 11.12 12.38
C LEU A 61 12.76 10.17 11.36
N ASP A 62 11.74 10.62 10.64
CA ASP A 62 11.13 9.86 9.55
C ASP A 62 12.09 9.71 8.36
N ASN A 63 11.95 8.60 7.64
CA ASN A 63 12.78 8.36 6.44
C ASN A 63 12.35 9.29 5.30
N ASN A 64 13.31 9.86 4.56
CA ASN A 64 13.03 10.65 3.37
C ASN A 64 12.17 9.85 2.36
N PRO A 65 10.94 10.29 2.03
CA PRO A 65 10.05 9.57 1.11
C PRO A 65 10.65 9.33 -0.28
N GLN A 66 11.53 10.22 -0.77
CA GLN A 66 12.17 10.10 -2.10
C GLN A 66 13.21 8.97 -2.17
N LEU A 67 13.70 8.49 -1.02
CA LEU A 67 14.57 7.31 -0.87
C LEU A 67 13.76 6.06 -0.45
N ASN A 68 12.45 6.21 -0.24
CA ASN A 68 11.59 5.09 0.10
C ASN A 68 11.23 4.27 -1.14
N LEU A 69 11.95 3.18 -1.41
CA LEU A 69 11.73 2.33 -2.59
C LEU A 69 10.81 1.12 -2.30
N ALA A 70 10.34 0.99 -1.06
CA ALA A 70 9.34 -0.01 -0.68
C ALA A 70 7.93 0.37 -1.15
N SER A 71 7.61 1.66 -1.10
CA SER A 71 6.25 2.16 -1.33
C SER A 71 5.88 2.26 -2.82
N PHE A 72 4.63 1.95 -3.13
CA PHE A 72 3.99 2.29 -4.41
C PHE A 72 3.37 3.68 -4.44
N VAL A 73 3.28 4.36 -3.29
CA VAL A 73 2.57 5.63 -3.14
C VAL A 73 3.41 6.79 -3.70
N SER A 74 2.80 7.73 -4.41
CA SER A 74 3.50 8.89 -4.98
C SER A 74 4.16 9.75 -3.90
N THR A 75 5.41 10.16 -4.13
CA THR A 75 6.26 10.94 -3.19
C THR A 75 6.67 12.30 -3.73
N TYR A 76 6.00 12.74 -4.81
CA TYR A 76 6.19 14.00 -5.51
C TYR A 76 4.88 14.39 -6.20
N MET A 77 4.62 15.70 -6.32
CA MET A 77 3.64 16.30 -7.23
C MET A 77 4.20 17.65 -7.72
N GLU A 78 3.70 18.16 -8.85
CA GLU A 78 4.04 19.52 -9.31
C GLU A 78 3.57 20.58 -8.29
N LYS A 79 4.34 21.66 -8.10
CA LYS A 79 4.08 22.70 -7.08
C LYS A 79 2.68 23.30 -7.18
N GLU A 80 2.17 23.46 -8.39
CA GLU A 80 0.83 23.96 -8.68
C GLU A 80 -0.25 23.00 -8.15
N ALA A 81 0.00 21.69 -8.17
CA ALA A 81 -0.89 20.70 -7.56
C ALA A 81 -0.81 20.77 -6.03
N GLU A 82 0.38 20.93 -5.45
CA GLU A 82 0.55 21.08 -3.99
C GLU A 82 -0.17 22.32 -3.46
N GLN A 83 -0.06 23.45 -4.18
CA GLN A 83 -0.79 24.68 -3.87
C GLN A 83 -2.31 24.45 -3.95
N LEU A 84 -2.81 23.88 -5.05
CA LEU A 84 -4.24 23.61 -5.23
C LEU A 84 -4.80 22.65 -4.16
N MET A 85 -4.01 21.65 -3.75
CA MET A 85 -4.36 20.72 -2.67
C MET A 85 -4.37 21.40 -1.30
N THR A 86 -3.43 22.33 -1.05
CA THR A 86 -3.37 23.13 0.19
C THR A 86 -4.56 24.07 0.31
N GLU A 87 -4.88 24.80 -0.76
CA GLU A 87 -6.07 25.68 -0.86
C GLU A 87 -7.40 24.92 -0.72
N ALA A 88 -7.40 23.60 -0.96
CA ALA A 88 -8.56 22.72 -0.82
C ALA A 88 -8.66 21.99 0.53
N MET A 89 -7.70 22.11 1.45
CA MET A 89 -7.64 21.29 2.69
C MET A 89 -8.88 21.39 3.58
N SER A 90 -9.57 22.54 3.58
CA SER A 90 -10.79 22.78 4.37
C SER A 90 -12.07 22.26 3.70
N LYS A 91 -12.02 21.75 2.46
CA LYS A 91 -13.19 21.24 1.75
C LYS A 91 -13.48 19.80 2.16
N ASN A 92 -14.57 19.60 2.90
CA ASN A 92 -15.10 18.27 3.18
C ASN A 92 -15.71 17.68 1.90
N PHE A 93 -15.34 16.45 1.56
CA PHE A 93 -15.73 15.82 0.31
C PHE A 93 -17.22 15.48 0.24
N ILE A 94 -17.82 15.05 1.35
CA ILE A 94 -19.19 14.50 1.37
C ILE A 94 -20.28 15.59 1.31
N ASP A 95 -19.90 16.85 1.55
CA ASP A 95 -20.80 18.01 1.58
C ASP A 95 -21.02 18.50 0.12
N TYR A 96 -21.75 17.70 -0.69
CA TYR A 96 -21.87 17.95 -2.13
C TYR A 96 -22.67 19.23 -2.46
N GLU A 97 -23.50 19.75 -1.56
CA GLU A 97 -24.29 20.96 -1.78
C GLU A 97 -23.49 22.23 -1.46
N GLU A 98 -22.66 22.17 -0.43
CA GLU A 98 -21.73 23.21 -0.03
C GLU A 98 -20.56 23.30 -1.02
N TYR A 99 -20.14 22.17 -1.60
CA TYR A 99 -19.01 22.09 -2.55
C TYR A 99 -19.38 21.39 -3.88
N PRO A 100 -20.38 21.87 -4.64
CA PRO A 100 -20.92 21.16 -5.81
C PRO A 100 -19.92 21.05 -6.98
N GLN A 101 -18.99 22.00 -7.09
CA GLN A 101 -17.90 21.91 -8.06
C GLN A 101 -16.88 20.83 -7.70
N THR A 102 -16.72 20.49 -6.42
CA THR A 102 -15.90 19.36 -5.97
C THR A 102 -16.57 18.04 -6.34
N ALA A 103 -17.89 17.91 -6.16
CA ALA A 103 -18.67 16.74 -6.55
C ALA A 103 -18.70 16.51 -8.08
N GLU A 104 -18.75 17.59 -8.88
CA GLU A 104 -18.61 17.46 -10.34
C GLU A 104 -17.16 17.17 -10.77
N ILE A 105 -16.13 17.69 -10.09
CA ILE A 105 -14.73 17.30 -10.31
C ILE A 105 -14.53 15.79 -10.04
N HIS A 106 -15.11 15.28 -8.95
CA HIS A 106 -15.17 13.86 -8.64
C HIS A 106 -15.84 13.05 -9.75
N SER A 107 -17.01 13.48 -10.20
CA SER A 107 -17.78 12.83 -11.26
C SER A 107 -17.00 12.82 -12.58
N ARG A 108 -16.27 13.90 -12.92
CA ARG A 108 -15.36 13.94 -14.07
C ARG A 108 -14.23 12.92 -13.95
N CYS A 109 -13.61 12.79 -12.78
CA CYS A 109 -12.56 11.79 -12.56
C CYS A 109 -13.09 10.36 -12.72
N ALA A 110 -14.22 10.03 -12.09
CA ALA A 110 -14.86 8.72 -12.24
C ALA A 110 -15.19 8.40 -13.71
N ARG A 111 -15.75 9.36 -14.46
CA ARG A 111 -16.03 9.21 -15.91
C ARG A 111 -14.75 9.06 -16.74
N MET A 112 -13.69 9.81 -16.45
CA MET A 112 -12.41 9.72 -17.17
C MET A 112 -11.69 8.39 -16.91
N ILE A 113 -11.70 7.90 -15.66
CA ILE A 113 -11.09 6.63 -15.27
C ILE A 113 -11.89 5.45 -15.83
N GLY A 114 -13.23 5.48 -15.76
CA GLY A 114 -14.07 4.50 -16.44
C GLY A 114 -13.81 4.45 -17.95
N SER A 115 -13.72 5.61 -18.60
CA SER A 115 -13.36 5.72 -20.03
C SER A 115 -11.95 5.21 -20.34
N LEU A 116 -10.98 5.37 -19.43
CA LEU A 116 -9.64 4.80 -19.54
C LEU A 116 -9.65 3.27 -19.50
N PHE A 117 -10.60 2.67 -18.79
CA PHE A 117 -10.80 1.22 -18.66
C PHE A 117 -11.85 0.65 -19.64
N HIS A 118 -12.19 1.41 -20.70
CA HIS A 118 -13.19 1.04 -21.71
C HIS A 118 -14.60 0.74 -21.14
N ALA A 119 -14.95 1.35 -20.00
CA ALA A 119 -16.27 1.16 -19.39
C ALA A 119 -17.41 1.63 -20.33
N PRO A 120 -18.56 0.92 -20.39
CA PRO A 120 -19.67 1.34 -21.24
C PRO A 120 -20.24 2.69 -20.80
N LYS A 121 -20.18 3.69 -21.69
CA LYS A 121 -20.37 5.12 -21.36
C LYS A 121 -21.70 5.46 -20.68
N ASP A 122 -22.78 4.77 -21.06
CA ASP A 122 -24.14 5.11 -20.64
C ASP A 122 -24.61 4.36 -19.39
N THR A 123 -23.86 3.32 -18.97
CA THR A 123 -24.24 2.47 -17.82
C THR A 123 -23.23 2.48 -16.68
N ALA A 124 -21.95 2.71 -16.98
CA ALA A 124 -20.89 2.63 -15.98
C ALA A 124 -21.02 3.70 -14.90
N ILE A 125 -20.76 3.29 -13.66
CA ILE A 125 -20.80 4.15 -12.48
C ILE A 125 -19.53 3.95 -11.67
N GLY A 126 -19.11 4.96 -10.91
CA GLY A 126 -17.92 4.85 -10.09
C GLY A 126 -17.85 5.93 -9.02
N THR A 127 -17.01 5.70 -8.01
CA THR A 127 -16.83 6.62 -6.89
C THR A 127 -15.37 6.72 -6.46
N SER A 128 -15.07 7.74 -5.65
CA SER A 128 -13.75 7.93 -5.05
C SER A 128 -13.75 7.37 -3.64
N THR A 129 -12.64 6.76 -3.30
CA THR A 129 -12.36 6.17 -2.00
C THR A 129 -11.08 6.79 -1.44
N VAL A 130 -10.75 6.52 -0.18
CA VAL A 130 -9.45 6.91 0.39
C VAL A 130 -8.30 6.12 -0.27
N GLY A 131 -8.61 4.94 -0.79
CA GLY A 131 -7.67 4.05 -1.46
C GLY A 131 -8.31 2.77 -1.97
N SER A 132 -7.50 1.96 -2.66
CA SER A 132 -7.94 0.64 -3.16
C SER A 132 -8.57 -0.25 -2.10
N SER A 133 -8.13 -0.18 -0.83
CA SER A 133 -8.70 -1.00 0.26
C SER A 133 -10.20 -0.75 0.50
N GLU A 134 -10.66 0.51 0.48
CA GLU A 134 -12.10 0.82 0.59
C GLU A 134 -12.83 0.45 -0.71
N ALA A 135 -12.22 0.72 -1.86
CA ALA A 135 -12.78 0.36 -3.18
C ALA A 135 -13.03 -1.16 -3.32
N ILE A 136 -12.09 -1.97 -2.83
CA ILE A 136 -12.17 -3.43 -2.78
C ILE A 136 -13.28 -3.88 -1.83
N MET A 137 -13.39 -3.29 -0.64
CA MET A 137 -14.47 -3.59 0.30
C MET A 137 -15.85 -3.27 -0.29
N LEU A 138 -16.00 -2.12 -0.98
CA LEU A 138 -17.23 -1.75 -1.69
C LEU A 138 -17.57 -2.74 -2.83
N ALA A 139 -16.58 -3.16 -3.61
CA ALA A 139 -16.77 -4.16 -4.66
C ALA A 139 -17.15 -5.54 -4.10
N VAL A 140 -16.52 -5.98 -3.01
CA VAL A 140 -16.85 -7.23 -2.29
C VAL A 140 -18.27 -7.19 -1.73
N LEU A 141 -18.70 -6.07 -1.13
CA LEU A 141 -20.08 -5.89 -0.67
C LEU A 141 -21.09 -6.00 -1.82
N ALA A 142 -20.79 -5.35 -2.95
CA ALA A 142 -21.64 -5.42 -4.14
C ALA A 142 -21.73 -6.85 -4.71
N MET A 143 -20.60 -7.57 -4.83
CA MET A 143 -20.56 -8.97 -5.25
C MET A 143 -21.31 -9.89 -4.27
N LYS A 144 -21.06 -9.78 -2.96
CA LYS A 144 -21.75 -10.58 -1.92
C LYS A 144 -23.26 -10.32 -1.95
N ARG A 145 -23.69 -9.05 -2.07
CA ARG A 145 -25.12 -8.71 -2.09
C ARG A 145 -25.80 -9.20 -3.37
N ARG A 146 -25.17 -9.03 -4.55
CA ARG A 146 -25.69 -9.55 -5.83
C ARG A 146 -25.77 -11.07 -5.84
N TRP A 147 -24.76 -11.77 -5.31
CA TRP A 147 -24.78 -13.22 -5.12
C TRP A 147 -25.94 -13.64 -4.21
N LYS A 148 -26.09 -12.99 -3.05
CA LYS A 148 -27.14 -13.30 -2.07
C LYS A 148 -28.55 -13.13 -2.67
N LEU A 149 -28.82 -12.01 -3.33
CA LEU A 149 -30.12 -11.75 -3.97
C LEU A 149 -30.47 -12.78 -5.04
N ARG A 150 -29.48 -13.23 -5.84
CA ARG A 150 -29.67 -14.32 -6.82
C ARG A 150 -30.00 -15.65 -6.12
N ARG A 151 -29.27 -16.00 -5.06
CA ARG A 151 -29.52 -17.24 -4.28
C ARG A 151 -30.91 -17.23 -3.63
N GLU A 152 -31.31 -16.11 -3.05
CA GLU A 152 -32.63 -15.91 -2.45
C GLU A 152 -33.76 -16.02 -3.50
N ALA A 153 -33.58 -15.42 -4.69
CA ALA A 153 -34.54 -15.53 -5.80
C ALA A 153 -34.69 -16.98 -6.33
N ASP A 154 -33.59 -17.74 -6.33
CA ASP A 154 -33.57 -19.17 -6.68
C ASP A 154 -34.14 -20.09 -5.57
N GLY A 155 -34.49 -19.55 -4.38
CA GLY A 155 -34.90 -20.34 -3.21
C GLY A 155 -33.76 -21.17 -2.58
N LYS A 156 -32.50 -20.80 -2.80
CA LYS A 156 -31.30 -21.52 -2.36
C LYS A 156 -30.66 -20.86 -1.12
N PRO A 157 -29.94 -21.62 -0.26
CA PRO A 157 -29.20 -21.05 0.88
C PRO A 157 -28.19 -19.97 0.46
N ALA A 158 -28.07 -18.91 1.26
CA ALA A 158 -27.25 -17.73 0.98
C ALA A 158 -26.36 -17.31 2.17
N ASP A 159 -25.95 -18.29 2.97
CA ASP A 159 -25.25 -18.17 4.25
C ASP A 159 -23.74 -18.47 4.17
N ARG A 160 -23.26 -19.10 3.09
CA ARG A 160 -21.86 -19.55 2.94
C ARG A 160 -21.13 -18.99 1.69
N PRO A 161 -21.05 -17.67 1.49
CA PRO A 161 -20.34 -17.11 0.33
C PRO A 161 -18.84 -17.42 0.38
N ASN A 162 -18.22 -17.65 -0.78
CA ASN A 162 -16.75 -17.71 -0.94
C ASN A 162 -16.26 -16.78 -2.06
N ILE A 163 -14.96 -16.44 -2.04
CA ILE A 163 -14.28 -15.66 -3.08
C ILE A 163 -13.00 -16.37 -3.51
N VAL A 164 -12.75 -16.45 -4.82
CA VAL A 164 -11.54 -17.08 -5.37
C VAL A 164 -10.49 -16.03 -5.68
N MET A 165 -9.26 -16.24 -5.21
CA MET A 165 -8.18 -15.26 -5.36
C MET A 165 -6.78 -15.90 -5.30
N SER A 166 -5.76 -15.16 -5.76
CA SER A 166 -4.34 -15.52 -5.66
C SER A 166 -3.87 -15.57 -4.20
N SER A 167 -2.96 -16.48 -3.80
CA SER A 167 -2.31 -16.37 -2.46
C SER A 167 -1.38 -15.15 -2.34
N ALA A 168 -1.11 -14.46 -3.45
CA ALA A 168 -0.39 -13.18 -3.51
C ALA A 168 -1.30 -11.93 -3.43
N VAL A 169 -2.57 -12.06 -2.99
CA VAL A 169 -3.42 -10.88 -2.74
C VAL A 169 -2.83 -9.90 -1.75
N GLN A 170 -3.24 -8.63 -1.88
CA GLN A 170 -2.99 -7.62 -0.86
C GLN A 170 -3.96 -7.81 0.32
N VAL A 171 -3.45 -7.70 1.55
CA VAL A 171 -4.16 -7.94 2.83
C VAL A 171 -5.55 -7.26 3.00
N CYS A 172 -5.90 -6.26 2.19
CA CYS A 172 -7.25 -5.71 2.18
C CYS A 172 -8.32 -6.69 1.67
N TRP A 173 -7.95 -7.67 0.84
CA TRP A 173 -8.83 -8.78 0.45
C TRP A 173 -9.11 -9.70 1.65
N GLU A 174 -8.09 -10.09 2.42
CA GLU A 174 -8.26 -10.83 3.68
C GLU A 174 -9.12 -10.07 4.69
N LYS A 175 -8.92 -8.74 4.81
CA LYS A 175 -9.74 -7.89 5.66
C LYS A 175 -11.19 -7.86 5.19
N ALA A 176 -11.45 -7.70 3.89
CA ALA A 176 -12.80 -7.70 3.34
C ALA A 176 -13.49 -9.06 3.55
N ALA A 177 -12.79 -10.17 3.28
CA ALA A 177 -13.32 -11.51 3.48
C ALA A 177 -13.64 -11.78 4.96
N ARG A 178 -12.73 -11.42 5.87
CA ARG A 178 -12.89 -11.61 7.32
C ARG A 178 -13.98 -10.72 7.92
N TYR A 179 -14.03 -9.45 7.54
CA TYR A 179 -15.02 -8.48 8.09
C TYR A 179 -16.42 -8.69 7.52
N PHE A 180 -16.53 -9.25 6.32
CA PHE A 180 -17.81 -9.54 5.68
C PHE A 180 -18.16 -11.02 5.64
N GLU A 181 -17.51 -11.87 6.44
CA GLU A 181 -17.85 -13.30 6.59
C GLU A 181 -17.96 -14.03 5.24
N ILE A 182 -16.84 -14.05 4.50
CA ILE A 182 -16.69 -14.73 3.21
C ILE A 182 -15.53 -15.72 3.31
N GLU A 183 -15.73 -16.94 2.84
CA GLU A 183 -14.70 -17.97 2.80
C GLU A 183 -13.65 -17.66 1.71
N GLU A 184 -12.38 -17.78 2.07
CA GLU A 184 -11.24 -17.47 1.20
C GLU A 184 -10.78 -18.72 0.46
N LYS A 185 -10.89 -18.74 -0.89
CA LYS A 185 -10.37 -19.82 -1.72
C LYS A 185 -9.13 -19.37 -2.48
N TYR A 186 -7.97 -19.84 -2.02
CA TYR A 186 -6.68 -19.48 -2.60
C TYR A 186 -6.27 -20.39 -3.76
N VAL A 187 -5.88 -19.78 -4.87
CA VAL A 187 -4.97 -20.37 -5.86
C VAL A 187 -3.56 -20.03 -5.41
N ASN A 188 -2.83 -21.03 -4.93
CA ASN A 188 -1.51 -20.79 -4.36
C ASN A 188 -0.48 -20.43 -5.45
N CYS A 189 0.40 -19.49 -5.11
CA CYS A 189 1.69 -19.34 -5.79
C CYS A 189 2.56 -20.58 -5.60
N THR A 190 3.56 -20.73 -6.46
CA THR A 190 4.60 -21.76 -6.38
C THR A 190 5.96 -21.12 -6.61
N ARG A 191 7.05 -21.86 -6.41
CA ARG A 191 8.42 -21.38 -6.73
C ARG A 191 8.62 -20.95 -8.19
N ALA A 192 7.76 -21.39 -9.11
CA ALA A 192 7.84 -21.11 -10.55
C ALA A 192 6.67 -20.26 -11.09
N ARG A 193 5.63 -19.98 -10.27
CA ARG A 193 4.46 -19.19 -10.66
C ARG A 193 4.03 -18.28 -9.50
N PHE A 194 4.24 -16.98 -9.67
CA PHE A 194 3.98 -15.94 -8.66
C PHE A 194 2.63 -15.20 -8.84
N VAL A 195 1.73 -15.80 -9.62
CA VAL A 195 0.43 -15.26 -10.05
C VAL A 195 -0.64 -16.34 -9.98
N ILE A 196 -1.91 -15.95 -9.97
CA ILE A 196 -3.05 -16.86 -10.14
C ILE A 196 -2.91 -17.70 -11.42
N ASP A 197 -3.30 -18.97 -11.35
CA ASP A 197 -3.49 -19.82 -12.53
C ASP A 197 -4.96 -19.79 -12.96
N PRO A 198 -5.28 -19.44 -14.23
CA PRO A 198 -6.66 -19.34 -14.68
C PRO A 198 -7.46 -20.64 -14.57
N ALA A 199 -6.86 -21.81 -14.80
CA ALA A 199 -7.55 -23.09 -14.73
C ALA A 199 -7.84 -23.50 -13.28
N GLN A 200 -6.88 -23.30 -12.36
CA GLN A 200 -7.07 -23.53 -10.93
C GLN A 200 -8.11 -22.56 -10.34
N ALA A 201 -8.10 -21.29 -10.75
CA ALA A 201 -9.10 -20.31 -10.29
C ALA A 201 -10.52 -20.73 -10.67
N VAL A 202 -10.74 -21.06 -11.94
CA VAL A 202 -12.07 -21.48 -12.41
C VAL A 202 -12.48 -22.83 -11.82
N ALA A 203 -11.55 -23.75 -11.57
CA ALA A 203 -11.84 -25.04 -10.91
C ALA A 203 -12.21 -24.93 -9.42
N LEU A 204 -11.88 -23.82 -8.74
CA LEU A 204 -12.29 -23.56 -7.35
C LEU A 204 -13.70 -22.95 -7.23
N CYS A 205 -14.29 -22.50 -8.35
CA CYS A 205 -15.62 -21.91 -8.36
C CYS A 205 -16.72 -22.94 -8.08
N ASP A 206 -17.70 -22.54 -7.29
CA ASP A 206 -18.92 -23.30 -7.00
C ASP A 206 -20.14 -22.36 -6.99
N GLU A 207 -21.32 -22.88 -6.66
CA GLU A 207 -22.56 -22.09 -6.59
C GLU A 207 -22.58 -21.02 -5.48
N ASN A 208 -21.59 -21.05 -4.59
CA ASN A 208 -21.41 -20.13 -3.47
C ASN A 208 -20.32 -19.06 -3.76
N THR A 209 -19.62 -19.16 -4.89
CA THR A 209 -18.62 -18.17 -5.31
C THR A 209 -19.26 -16.84 -5.69
N ILE A 210 -18.85 -15.76 -5.02
CA ILE A 210 -19.34 -14.39 -5.29
C ILE A 210 -18.61 -13.72 -6.45
N GLY A 211 -17.38 -14.14 -6.74
CA GLY A 211 -16.52 -13.65 -7.82
C GLY A 211 -15.11 -14.25 -7.78
N ILE A 212 -14.34 -14.02 -8.86
CA ILE A 212 -12.89 -14.24 -8.92
C ILE A 212 -12.20 -12.87 -8.86
N VAL A 213 -11.10 -12.78 -8.13
CA VAL A 213 -10.19 -11.62 -8.12
C VAL A 213 -9.01 -11.91 -9.04
N ALA A 214 -8.74 -11.00 -9.99
CA ALA A 214 -7.52 -10.98 -10.79
C ALA A 214 -6.74 -9.69 -10.51
N ILE A 215 -5.44 -9.79 -10.25
CA ILE A 215 -4.60 -8.67 -9.83
C ILE A 215 -3.81 -8.12 -11.03
N LEU A 216 -4.10 -6.88 -11.43
CA LEU A 216 -3.30 -6.18 -12.44
C LEU A 216 -2.12 -5.48 -11.77
N GLY A 217 -1.07 -6.26 -11.51
CA GLY A 217 0.18 -5.82 -10.92
C GLY A 217 0.31 -6.27 -9.48
N THR A 218 0.72 -7.52 -9.28
CA THR A 218 0.91 -8.12 -7.94
C THR A 218 1.82 -7.25 -7.07
N THR A 219 1.53 -7.18 -5.77
CA THR A 219 2.36 -6.38 -4.86
C THR A 219 3.76 -6.98 -4.69
N TYR A 220 3.88 -8.31 -4.79
CA TYR A 220 5.14 -9.04 -4.62
C TYR A 220 6.09 -8.87 -5.82
N THR A 221 5.64 -9.24 -7.03
CA THR A 221 6.51 -9.29 -8.24
C THR A 221 6.17 -8.28 -9.32
N GLY A 222 5.05 -7.54 -9.20
CA GLY A 222 4.60 -6.57 -10.20
C GLY A 222 3.94 -7.20 -11.43
N SER A 223 3.80 -8.52 -11.48
CA SER A 223 3.25 -9.27 -12.61
C SER A 223 1.77 -8.95 -12.85
N TYR A 224 1.34 -8.97 -14.10
CA TYR A 224 -0.08 -8.91 -14.46
C TYR A 224 -0.68 -10.33 -14.48
N GLU A 225 -1.83 -10.52 -13.82
CA GLU A 225 -2.58 -11.77 -13.86
C GLU A 225 -3.46 -11.86 -15.12
N ASP A 226 -3.64 -13.07 -15.66
CA ASP A 226 -4.34 -13.31 -16.94
C ASP A 226 -5.87 -13.23 -16.81
N VAL A 227 -6.39 -12.00 -16.75
CA VAL A 227 -7.83 -11.70 -16.69
C VAL A 227 -8.58 -12.32 -17.87
N LYS A 228 -7.98 -12.30 -19.06
CA LYS A 228 -8.61 -12.82 -20.27
C LYS A 228 -8.72 -14.35 -20.24
N GLY A 229 -7.66 -15.06 -19.88
CA GLY A 229 -7.67 -16.51 -19.72
C GLY A 229 -8.70 -16.97 -18.68
N ILE A 230 -8.83 -16.27 -17.56
CA ILE A 230 -9.89 -16.54 -16.56
C ILE A 230 -11.28 -16.39 -17.20
N SER A 231 -11.54 -15.29 -17.90
CA SER A 231 -12.83 -15.05 -18.55
C SER A 231 -13.15 -16.06 -19.64
N ASP A 232 -12.20 -16.39 -20.51
CA ASP A 232 -12.39 -17.32 -21.61
C ASP A 232 -12.71 -18.74 -21.09
N LEU A 233 -12.10 -19.15 -19.97
CA LEU A 233 -12.41 -20.42 -19.29
C LEU A 233 -13.79 -20.41 -18.62
N LEU A 234 -14.17 -19.31 -17.94
CA LEU A 234 -15.51 -19.17 -17.37
C LEU A 234 -16.60 -19.25 -18.45
N VAL A 235 -16.42 -18.55 -19.57
CA VAL A 235 -17.34 -18.59 -20.71
C VAL A 235 -17.40 -19.99 -21.32
N LYS A 236 -16.27 -20.67 -21.50
CA LYS A 236 -16.21 -22.06 -22.01
C LYS A 236 -16.95 -23.06 -21.12
N GLN A 237 -17.00 -22.82 -19.81
CA GLN A 237 -17.75 -23.66 -18.85
C GLN A 237 -19.22 -23.22 -18.66
N GLY A 238 -19.67 -22.15 -19.31
CA GLY A 238 -21.00 -21.58 -19.08
C GLY A 238 -21.18 -20.93 -17.71
N SER A 239 -20.09 -20.58 -17.02
CA SER A 239 -20.12 -19.99 -15.68
C SER A 239 -20.43 -18.49 -15.73
N GLU A 240 -21.33 -18.04 -14.84
CA GLU A 240 -21.68 -16.63 -14.62
C GLU A 240 -20.94 -15.99 -13.44
N VAL A 241 -19.89 -16.63 -12.91
CA VAL A 241 -19.08 -16.03 -11.83
C VAL A 241 -18.42 -14.75 -12.37
N PRO A 242 -18.59 -13.60 -11.71
CA PRO A 242 -18.01 -12.34 -12.16
C PRO A 242 -16.52 -12.24 -11.82
N ILE A 243 -15.79 -11.43 -12.58
CA ILE A 243 -14.42 -11.04 -12.28
C ILE A 243 -14.40 -9.62 -11.73
N HIS A 244 -13.69 -9.43 -10.63
CA HIS A 244 -13.20 -8.13 -10.18
C HIS A 244 -11.71 -8.01 -10.50
N VAL A 245 -11.29 -6.87 -11.04
CA VAL A 245 -9.86 -6.63 -11.31
C VAL A 245 -9.28 -5.67 -10.28
N ASP A 246 -8.35 -6.17 -9.46
CA ASP A 246 -7.54 -5.34 -8.58
C ASP A 246 -6.43 -4.66 -9.39
N ALA A 247 -6.79 -3.54 -10.02
CA ALA A 247 -5.88 -2.68 -10.75
C ALA A 247 -5.32 -1.54 -9.88
N ALA A 248 -5.17 -1.78 -8.57
CA ALA A 248 -4.66 -0.80 -7.61
C ALA A 248 -3.41 -0.07 -8.10
N SER A 249 -2.46 -0.82 -8.67
CA SER A 249 -1.26 -0.26 -9.31
C SER A 249 -1.40 -0.20 -10.84
N GLY A 250 -1.73 -1.32 -11.50
CA GLY A 250 -1.67 -1.44 -12.96
C GLY A 250 -2.69 -0.60 -13.73
N GLY A 251 -3.78 -0.15 -13.08
CA GLY A 251 -4.82 0.65 -13.73
C GLY A 251 -4.29 1.98 -14.30
N PHE A 252 -3.24 2.54 -13.72
CA PHE A 252 -2.56 3.73 -14.27
C PHE A 252 -1.22 3.41 -14.97
N VAL A 253 -0.95 2.14 -15.29
CA VAL A 253 0.27 1.71 -16.02
C VAL A 253 -0.12 1.05 -17.35
N ALA A 254 -0.90 -0.03 -17.31
CA ALA A 254 -1.22 -0.84 -18.48
C ALA A 254 -1.88 -0.06 -19.63
N PRO A 255 -2.87 0.86 -19.41
CA PRO A 255 -3.47 1.65 -20.48
C PRO A 255 -2.51 2.55 -21.28
N PHE A 256 -1.31 2.80 -20.75
CA PHE A 256 -0.34 3.70 -21.36
C PHE A 256 0.86 2.95 -21.97
N VAL A 257 1.33 1.90 -21.28
CA VAL A 257 2.51 1.10 -21.67
C VAL A 257 2.14 -0.09 -22.56
N CYS A 258 1.00 -0.75 -22.29
CA CYS A 258 0.53 -1.92 -23.03
C CYS A 258 -0.99 -1.81 -23.32
N PRO A 259 -1.42 -0.83 -24.14
CA PRO A 259 -2.85 -0.54 -24.37
C PRO A 259 -3.61 -1.71 -25.01
N GLU A 260 -2.92 -2.53 -25.81
CA GLU A 260 -3.49 -3.71 -26.46
C GLU A 260 -3.78 -4.88 -25.50
N LEU A 261 -3.30 -4.83 -24.26
CA LEU A 261 -3.61 -5.85 -23.26
C LEU A 261 -5.10 -5.81 -22.91
N ASP A 262 -5.82 -6.89 -23.18
CA ASP A 262 -7.19 -7.08 -22.73
C ASP A 262 -7.19 -7.48 -21.24
N TRP A 263 -7.62 -6.56 -20.38
CA TRP A 263 -7.74 -6.77 -18.94
C TRP A 263 -8.96 -6.07 -18.31
N ASP A 264 -9.58 -5.12 -19.02
CA ASP A 264 -10.54 -4.16 -18.48
C ASP A 264 -11.99 -4.46 -18.91
N PHE A 265 -12.87 -3.46 -18.97
CA PHE A 265 -14.28 -3.65 -19.34
C PHE A 265 -14.51 -4.09 -20.80
N ARG A 266 -13.46 -4.21 -21.63
CA ARG A 266 -13.51 -5.01 -22.87
C ARG A 266 -13.90 -6.47 -22.62
N ILE A 267 -13.48 -7.05 -21.50
CA ILE A 267 -13.79 -8.43 -21.10
C ILE A 267 -15.14 -8.47 -20.38
N GLU A 268 -16.16 -9.07 -20.99
CA GLU A 268 -17.55 -9.07 -20.47
C GLU A 268 -17.65 -9.46 -18.98
N ARG A 269 -16.95 -10.52 -18.57
CA ARG A 269 -16.95 -11.02 -17.18
C ARG A 269 -16.30 -10.07 -16.17
N VAL A 270 -15.53 -9.06 -16.59
CA VAL A 270 -15.06 -7.99 -15.70
C VAL A 270 -16.24 -7.07 -15.38
N VAL A 271 -16.70 -7.08 -14.12
CA VAL A 271 -17.88 -6.32 -13.68
C VAL A 271 -17.53 -5.09 -12.86
N SER A 272 -16.35 -5.08 -12.23
CA SER A 272 -15.83 -3.94 -11.48
C SER A 272 -14.31 -3.95 -11.41
N ILE A 273 -13.73 -2.76 -11.26
CA ILE A 273 -12.27 -2.51 -11.25
C ILE A 273 -11.98 -1.46 -10.18
N ASN A 274 -11.01 -1.71 -9.29
CA ASN A 274 -10.43 -0.67 -8.43
C ASN A 274 -9.09 -0.14 -8.96
N THR A 275 -8.74 1.09 -8.62
CA THR A 275 -7.39 1.62 -8.81
C THR A 275 -7.00 2.62 -7.70
N SER A 276 -5.73 2.69 -7.32
CA SER A 276 -5.24 3.73 -6.39
C SER A 276 -4.71 4.90 -7.19
N GLY A 277 -5.45 6.01 -7.19
CA GLY A 277 -4.95 7.30 -7.69
C GLY A 277 -3.64 7.70 -7.03
N HIS A 278 -3.50 7.41 -5.73
CA HIS A 278 -2.27 7.70 -5.00
C HIS A 278 -1.06 6.78 -5.28
N LYS A 279 -1.12 5.88 -6.28
CA LYS A 279 0.03 5.06 -6.72
C LYS A 279 0.59 5.58 -8.05
N TYR A 280 0.27 4.91 -9.15
CA TYR A 280 0.61 5.36 -10.51
C TYR A 280 -0.41 6.36 -11.09
N GLY A 281 -1.49 6.68 -10.36
CA GLY A 281 -2.33 7.84 -10.69
C GLY A 281 -1.73 9.20 -10.30
N LEU A 282 -0.50 9.19 -9.76
CA LEU A 282 0.38 10.35 -9.53
C LEU A 282 -0.17 11.39 -8.55
N VAL A 283 -0.81 10.95 -7.46
CA VAL A 283 -1.35 11.82 -6.40
C VAL A 283 -0.75 11.43 -5.03
N TYR A 284 -0.58 12.40 -4.13
CA TYR A 284 -0.28 12.09 -2.73
C TYR A 284 -1.33 11.18 -2.06
N PRO A 285 -0.96 10.43 -1.00
CA PRO A 285 -1.86 9.48 -0.33
C PRO A 285 -3.20 10.08 0.09
N GLY A 286 -4.28 9.31 -0.13
CA GLY A 286 -5.65 9.67 0.25
C GLY A 286 -6.70 9.58 -0.86
N VAL A 287 -6.36 9.17 -2.09
CA VAL A 287 -7.36 8.88 -3.15
C VAL A 287 -7.22 7.51 -3.81
N GLY A 288 -8.34 6.80 -3.93
CA GLY A 288 -8.55 5.63 -4.77
C GLY A 288 -9.89 5.74 -5.53
N TRP A 289 -10.14 4.78 -6.40
CA TRP A 289 -11.32 4.75 -7.26
C TRP A 289 -11.84 3.32 -7.40
N VAL A 290 -13.16 3.19 -7.56
CA VAL A 290 -13.82 1.98 -8.02
C VAL A 290 -14.82 2.33 -9.11
N VAL A 291 -14.86 1.51 -10.16
CA VAL A 291 -15.81 1.61 -11.27
C VAL A 291 -16.53 0.28 -11.41
N TRP A 292 -17.84 0.31 -11.65
CA TRP A 292 -18.66 -0.84 -12.04
C TRP A 292 -19.10 -0.69 -13.50
N ARG A 293 -19.18 -1.81 -14.22
CA ARG A 293 -19.61 -1.88 -15.63
C ARG A 293 -21.00 -1.27 -15.85
N SER A 294 -21.90 -1.50 -14.91
CA SER A 294 -23.26 -0.97 -14.90
C SER A 294 -23.81 -0.89 -13.47
N SER A 295 -24.89 -0.14 -13.28
CA SER A 295 -25.65 -0.12 -12.01
C SER A 295 -26.25 -1.47 -11.62
N GLU A 296 -26.38 -2.43 -12.54
CA GLU A 296 -26.77 -3.81 -12.24
C GLU A 296 -25.79 -4.51 -11.29
N TYR A 297 -24.51 -4.13 -11.36
CA TYR A 297 -23.45 -4.68 -10.50
C TYR A 297 -23.27 -3.93 -9.18
N LEU A 298 -24.12 -2.93 -8.91
CA LEU A 298 -24.20 -2.25 -7.62
C LEU A 298 -25.66 -2.27 -7.12
N PRO A 299 -26.04 -3.26 -6.29
CA PRO A 299 -27.39 -3.36 -5.71
C PRO A 299 -27.81 -2.05 -5.04
N SER A 300 -28.98 -1.53 -5.42
CA SER A 300 -29.45 -0.20 -5.02
C SER A 300 -29.71 -0.07 -3.52
N ASP A 301 -29.88 -1.18 -2.81
CA ASP A 301 -30.05 -1.22 -1.35
C ASP A 301 -28.73 -1.10 -0.57
N LEU A 302 -27.59 -1.07 -1.28
CA LEU A 302 -26.30 -0.63 -0.73
C LEU A 302 -26.06 0.88 -0.93
N VAL A 303 -26.86 1.55 -1.77
CA VAL A 303 -26.71 2.97 -2.08
C VAL A 303 -27.60 3.78 -1.13
N PHE A 304 -26.99 4.72 -0.40
CA PHE A 304 -27.71 5.59 0.52
C PHE A 304 -28.04 6.92 -0.16
N SER A 305 -29.31 7.31 -0.13
CA SER A 305 -29.74 8.68 -0.48
C SER A 305 -29.79 9.53 0.79
N ILE A 306 -29.03 10.63 0.80
CA ILE A 306 -28.90 11.57 1.92
C ILE A 306 -29.46 12.93 1.48
N ASN A 307 -30.26 13.60 2.31
CA ASN A 307 -30.86 14.90 1.96
C ASN A 307 -30.81 15.96 3.07
N TYR A 308 -30.23 15.67 4.24
CA TYR A 308 -30.20 16.61 5.37
C TYR A 308 -29.19 17.76 5.20
N LEU A 309 -28.37 17.74 4.15
CA LEU A 309 -27.50 18.87 3.74
C LEU A 309 -28.19 19.80 2.72
N GLY A 310 -29.42 19.48 2.27
CA GLY A 310 -30.28 20.36 1.46
C GLY A 310 -30.85 19.71 0.18
N ALA A 311 -30.16 18.71 -0.37
CA ALA A 311 -30.50 18.06 -1.64
C ALA A 311 -30.21 16.56 -1.61
N ASP A 312 -30.91 15.78 -2.45
CA ASP A 312 -30.73 14.33 -2.57
C ASP A 312 -29.34 13.98 -3.17
N GLN A 313 -28.48 13.38 -2.35
CA GLN A 313 -27.13 12.93 -2.69
C GLN A 313 -27.06 11.39 -2.59
N THR A 314 -26.60 10.71 -3.64
CA THR A 314 -26.35 9.26 -3.57
C THR A 314 -24.91 8.97 -3.16
N SER A 315 -24.75 8.22 -2.06
CA SER A 315 -23.45 7.79 -1.54
C SER A 315 -23.37 6.26 -1.45
N PHE A 316 -22.20 5.74 -1.83
CA PHE A 316 -21.77 4.37 -1.55
C PHE A 316 -20.28 4.38 -1.21
N THR A 317 -19.98 4.74 0.03
CA THR A 317 -18.63 4.78 0.61
C THR A 317 -18.66 4.23 2.04
N LEU A 318 -17.51 3.79 2.56
CA LEU A 318 -17.40 3.38 3.97
C LEU A 318 -17.05 4.57 4.86
N ASN A 319 -16.35 5.56 4.30
CA ASN A 319 -16.08 6.84 4.96
C ASN A 319 -17.23 7.82 4.74
N PHE A 320 -17.39 8.76 5.68
CA PHE A 320 -18.27 9.93 5.54
C PHE A 320 -17.43 11.18 5.25
N SER A 321 -17.21 12.05 6.24
CA SER A 321 -16.36 13.24 6.09
C SER A 321 -14.91 12.85 5.79
N LYS A 322 -14.32 13.45 4.75
CA LYS A 322 -12.92 13.29 4.35
C LYS A 322 -12.46 14.52 3.55
N GLY A 323 -11.16 14.80 3.51
CA GLY A 323 -10.63 15.91 2.70
C GLY A 323 -10.84 15.69 1.20
N ALA A 324 -11.19 16.75 0.46
CA ALA A 324 -11.37 16.70 -0.99
C ALA A 324 -10.09 16.97 -1.81
N SER A 325 -9.00 17.41 -1.16
CA SER A 325 -7.76 17.82 -1.82
C SER A 325 -7.23 16.79 -2.81
N GLN A 326 -7.18 15.50 -2.44
CA GLN A 326 -6.64 14.44 -3.30
C GLN A 326 -7.53 14.14 -4.53
N VAL A 327 -8.85 14.36 -4.44
CA VAL A 327 -9.75 14.25 -5.61
C VAL A 327 -9.50 15.40 -6.59
N ILE A 328 -9.27 16.60 -6.07
CA ILE A 328 -8.92 17.78 -6.87
C ILE A 328 -7.51 17.61 -7.48
N GLY A 329 -6.55 17.09 -6.72
CA GLY A 329 -5.21 16.73 -7.20
C GLY A 329 -5.24 15.66 -8.29
N GLN A 330 -6.10 14.64 -8.17
CA GLN A 330 -6.31 13.67 -9.23
C GLN A 330 -6.81 14.32 -10.53
N TYR A 331 -7.78 15.23 -10.42
CA TYR A 331 -8.32 15.94 -11.58
C TYR A 331 -7.26 16.80 -12.27
N TYR A 332 -6.45 17.51 -11.48
CA TYR A 332 -5.28 18.24 -11.97
C TYR A 332 -4.40 17.31 -12.83
N GLN A 333 -3.93 16.18 -12.28
CA GLN A 333 -3.04 15.26 -13.01
C GLN A 333 -3.69 14.74 -14.30
N LEU A 334 -4.97 14.36 -14.26
CA LEU A 334 -5.71 13.86 -15.43
C LEU A 334 -5.77 14.88 -16.58
N ILE A 335 -6.01 16.17 -16.28
CA ILE A 335 -6.12 17.22 -17.33
C ILE A 335 -4.77 17.85 -17.72
N ARG A 336 -3.81 17.91 -16.78
CA ARG A 336 -2.47 18.49 -16.96
C ARG A 336 -1.56 17.60 -17.80
N LEU A 337 -1.63 16.28 -17.60
CA LEU A 337 -0.82 15.31 -18.32
C LEU A 337 -1.54 14.76 -19.55
N GLY A 338 -2.84 14.45 -19.42
CA GLY A 338 -3.59 13.71 -20.43
C GLY A 338 -2.98 12.33 -20.75
N LYS A 339 -3.48 11.65 -21.79
CA LYS A 339 -2.96 10.33 -22.17
C LYS A 339 -1.49 10.35 -22.63
N THR A 340 -0.98 11.49 -23.10
CA THR A 340 0.41 11.63 -23.56
C THR A 340 1.36 11.72 -22.37
N GLY A 341 1.15 12.66 -21.43
CA GLY A 341 2.04 12.82 -20.28
C GLY A 341 2.08 11.58 -19.38
N TYR A 342 0.94 10.92 -19.15
CA TYR A 342 0.93 9.62 -18.45
C TYR A 342 1.74 8.55 -19.20
N ARG A 343 1.67 8.49 -20.54
CA ARG A 343 2.48 7.55 -21.31
C ARG A 343 3.97 7.85 -21.20
N ASP A 344 4.36 9.10 -21.36
CA ASP A 344 5.77 9.50 -21.31
C ASP A 344 6.37 9.14 -19.94
N ILE A 345 5.64 9.42 -18.85
CA ILE A 345 6.03 9.03 -17.50
C ILE A 345 6.11 7.49 -17.38
N MET A 346 5.05 6.75 -17.66
CA MET A 346 5.04 5.29 -17.42
C MET A 346 6.05 4.52 -18.30
N CYS A 347 6.30 4.98 -19.52
CA CYS A 347 7.36 4.46 -20.38
C CYS A 347 8.75 4.73 -19.79
N ASN A 348 9.02 5.95 -19.31
CA ASN A 348 10.30 6.28 -18.65
C ASN A 348 10.52 5.45 -17.38
N LEU A 349 9.47 5.19 -16.58
CA LEU A 349 9.56 4.33 -15.40
C LEU A 349 9.84 2.88 -15.79
N THR A 350 9.19 2.38 -16.84
CA THR A 350 9.41 1.02 -17.38
C THR A 350 10.85 0.85 -17.89
N GLN A 351 11.36 1.79 -18.69
CA GLN A 351 12.75 1.79 -19.15
C GLN A 351 13.76 1.89 -18.00
N THR A 352 13.44 2.65 -16.95
CA THR A 352 14.30 2.76 -15.76
C THR A 352 14.31 1.45 -14.95
N ALA A 353 13.17 0.76 -14.84
CA ALA A 353 13.08 -0.56 -14.21
C ALA A 353 13.79 -1.66 -15.03
N ASP A 354 13.66 -1.66 -16.36
CA ASP A 354 14.39 -2.57 -17.26
C ASP A 354 15.92 -2.36 -17.15
N TYR A 355 16.37 -1.09 -17.09
CA TYR A 355 17.78 -0.77 -16.87
C TYR A 355 18.29 -1.30 -15.52
N LEU A 356 17.56 -1.04 -14.44
CA LEU A 356 17.90 -1.54 -13.10
C LEU A 356 17.93 -3.08 -13.06
N THR A 357 16.97 -3.72 -13.73
CA THR A 357 16.89 -5.18 -13.85
C THR A 357 18.16 -5.77 -14.48
N ASN A 358 18.64 -5.17 -15.56
CA ASN A 358 19.88 -5.62 -16.22
C ASN A 358 21.10 -5.41 -15.32
N ALA A 359 21.21 -4.26 -14.65
CA ALA A 359 22.31 -3.98 -13.72
C ALA A 359 22.31 -4.92 -12.50
N LEU A 360 21.15 -5.32 -11.98
CA LEU A 360 21.04 -6.31 -10.89
C LEU A 360 21.38 -7.72 -11.36
N ARG A 361 21.00 -8.10 -12.59
CA ARG A 361 21.41 -9.37 -13.19
C ARG A 361 22.93 -9.45 -13.40
N GLU A 362 23.57 -8.34 -13.80
CA GLU A 362 25.04 -8.23 -13.91
C GLU A 362 25.77 -8.34 -12.56
N ILE A 363 25.10 -7.99 -11.44
CA ILE A 363 25.64 -8.18 -10.08
C ILE A 363 25.49 -9.65 -9.62
N GLY A 364 24.66 -10.45 -10.30
CA GLY A 364 24.42 -11.86 -9.98
C GLY A 364 23.09 -12.14 -9.27
N PHE A 365 22.17 -11.18 -9.17
CA PHE A 365 20.85 -11.43 -8.58
C PHE A 365 19.91 -12.19 -9.54
N VAL A 366 19.08 -13.08 -8.97
CA VAL A 366 17.97 -13.72 -9.68
C VAL A 366 16.79 -12.75 -9.74
N ILE A 367 16.29 -12.49 -10.95
CA ILE A 367 15.16 -11.58 -11.20
C ILE A 367 13.84 -12.37 -11.19
N LEU A 368 12.84 -11.85 -10.49
CA LEU A 368 11.51 -12.45 -10.30
C LEU A 368 10.37 -11.62 -10.93
N SER A 369 10.65 -10.37 -11.35
CA SER A 369 9.70 -9.48 -12.03
C SER A 369 9.81 -9.57 -13.56
N GLU A 370 8.68 -9.32 -14.22
CA GLU A 370 8.64 -9.14 -15.68
C GLU A 370 9.32 -7.85 -16.14
N THR A 371 9.70 -7.79 -17.41
CA THR A 371 10.35 -6.63 -18.05
C THR A 371 9.50 -6.05 -19.18
N SER A 372 9.91 -4.90 -19.70
CA SER A 372 9.45 -4.37 -20.99
C SER A 372 7.94 -4.17 -21.06
N GLY A 373 7.36 -3.69 -19.96
CA GLY A 373 5.95 -3.33 -19.85
C GLY A 373 4.99 -4.49 -19.60
N ARG A 374 5.46 -5.73 -19.49
CA ARG A 374 4.65 -6.92 -19.14
C ARG A 374 4.29 -7.02 -17.64
N GLY A 375 4.72 -6.04 -16.85
CA GLY A 375 4.38 -5.85 -15.45
C GLY A 375 4.51 -4.38 -15.04
N LEU A 376 4.35 -4.10 -13.75
CA LEU A 376 4.60 -2.78 -13.17
C LEU A 376 6.07 -2.37 -13.29
N PRO A 377 6.39 -1.06 -13.34
CA PRO A 377 7.77 -0.58 -13.28
C PRO A 377 8.32 -0.75 -11.86
N LEU A 378 8.83 -1.95 -11.58
CA LEU A 378 9.51 -2.35 -10.37
C LEU A 378 10.48 -3.48 -10.68
N VAL A 379 11.43 -3.73 -9.79
CA VAL A 379 12.30 -4.91 -9.88
C VAL A 379 12.13 -5.75 -8.63
N ALA A 380 11.65 -6.97 -8.79
CA ALA A 380 11.64 -8.01 -7.76
C ALA A 380 12.81 -8.95 -8.00
N PHE A 381 13.63 -9.20 -6.98
CA PHE A 381 14.87 -9.95 -7.11
C PHE A 381 15.26 -10.62 -5.80
N ARG A 382 16.18 -11.59 -5.85
CA ARG A 382 16.75 -12.26 -4.68
C ARG A 382 18.19 -12.72 -4.94
N PHE A 383 18.89 -13.15 -3.90
CA PHE A 383 20.15 -13.88 -4.10
C PHE A 383 19.87 -15.23 -4.81
N PRO A 384 20.83 -15.76 -5.59
CA PRO A 384 20.76 -17.13 -6.11
C PRO A 384 20.56 -18.15 -4.99
N GLY A 385 20.00 -19.32 -5.32
CA GLY A 385 19.94 -20.46 -4.42
C GLY A 385 20.92 -21.58 -4.83
N LYS A 386 21.01 -22.62 -4.00
CA LYS A 386 21.79 -23.85 -4.26
C LYS A 386 21.51 -24.49 -5.64
N ASP A 387 20.25 -24.53 -6.05
CA ASP A 387 19.86 -25.08 -7.37
C ASP A 387 20.29 -24.19 -8.56
N GLU A 388 20.74 -22.97 -8.28
CA GLU A 388 21.13 -21.93 -9.25
C GLU A 388 22.63 -21.62 -9.20
N GLY A 389 23.42 -22.45 -8.49
CA GLY A 389 24.87 -22.40 -8.49
C GLY A 389 25.53 -21.84 -7.22
N GLU A 390 24.79 -21.58 -6.13
CA GLU A 390 25.45 -21.34 -4.83
C GLU A 390 26.26 -22.57 -4.42
N THR A 391 27.55 -22.36 -4.11
CA THR A 391 28.46 -23.43 -3.70
C THR A 391 28.50 -23.66 -2.18
N GLU A 392 28.07 -22.68 -1.38
CA GLU A 392 28.01 -22.74 0.09
C GLU A 392 26.75 -21.99 0.58
N ASP A 393 26.27 -22.27 1.81
CA ASP A 393 25.24 -21.43 2.44
C ASP A 393 25.83 -20.04 2.72
N ALA A 394 25.38 -19.00 2.01
CA ALA A 394 25.84 -17.63 2.25
C ALA A 394 25.50 -17.19 3.70
N ASP A 395 26.47 -16.60 4.41
CA ASP A 395 26.28 -16.10 5.79
C ASP A 395 25.28 -14.94 5.90
N PHE A 396 24.87 -14.36 4.77
CA PHE A 396 23.99 -13.20 4.66
C PHE A 396 22.85 -13.45 3.68
N ASP A 397 21.79 -12.66 3.81
CA ASP A 397 20.58 -12.77 3.00
C ASP A 397 20.03 -11.39 2.57
N GLU A 398 18.86 -11.38 1.96
CA GLU A 398 18.14 -10.18 1.54
C GLU A 398 17.92 -9.17 2.68
N PHE A 399 17.71 -9.64 3.92
CA PHE A 399 17.50 -8.78 5.08
C PHE A 399 18.80 -8.10 5.52
N ALA A 400 19.95 -8.79 5.42
CA ALA A 400 21.26 -8.19 5.64
C ALA A 400 21.55 -7.08 4.60
N LEU A 401 21.27 -7.33 3.31
CA LEU A 401 21.44 -6.30 2.26
C LEU A 401 20.50 -5.10 2.47
N ALA A 402 19.24 -5.34 2.86
CA ALA A 402 18.31 -4.27 3.22
C ALA A 402 18.82 -3.39 4.37
N LEU A 403 19.52 -3.97 5.35
CA LEU A 403 20.10 -3.23 6.49
C LEU A 403 21.29 -2.37 6.06
N TYR A 404 22.18 -2.88 5.22
CA TYR A 404 23.33 -2.11 4.71
C TYR A 404 22.88 -0.95 3.81
N LEU A 405 21.86 -1.18 2.97
CA LEU A 405 21.20 -0.13 2.19
C LEU A 405 20.51 0.91 3.08
N ARG A 406 19.91 0.50 4.21
CA ARG A 406 19.30 1.43 5.18
C ARG A 406 20.32 2.38 5.80
N ALA A 407 21.53 1.90 6.10
CA ALA A 407 22.62 2.75 6.61
C ALA A 407 23.05 3.85 5.62
N ARG A 408 22.64 3.74 4.35
CA ARG A 408 22.84 4.75 3.29
C ARG A 408 21.57 5.55 2.95
N GLY A 409 20.52 5.39 3.75
CA GLY A 409 19.23 6.09 3.60
C GLY A 409 18.22 5.40 2.66
N TRP A 410 18.59 4.31 1.98
CA TRP A 410 17.69 3.60 1.07
C TRP A 410 16.72 2.70 1.83
N VAL A 411 15.42 2.80 1.52
CA VAL A 411 14.40 1.87 2.02
C VAL A 411 14.11 0.82 0.94
N VAL A 412 14.97 -0.19 0.82
CA VAL A 412 14.66 -1.38 0.01
C VAL A 412 14.14 -2.48 0.94
N PRO A 413 12.90 -2.95 0.78
CA PRO A 413 12.31 -3.98 1.61
C PRO A 413 12.86 -5.36 1.24
N ALA A 414 13.17 -6.17 2.25
CA ALA A 414 13.31 -7.62 2.15
C ALA A 414 12.13 -8.27 2.86
N TYR A 415 11.60 -9.36 2.28
CA TYR A 415 10.44 -10.08 2.81
C TYR A 415 10.40 -11.52 2.26
N THR A 416 9.56 -12.36 2.87
CA THR A 416 9.22 -13.68 2.32
C THR A 416 8.08 -13.57 1.33
N MET A 417 8.17 -14.29 0.22
CA MET A 417 7.13 -14.43 -0.79
C MET A 417 5.83 -15.05 -0.21
N ALA A 418 4.74 -14.98 -0.98
CA ALA A 418 3.41 -15.49 -0.63
C ALA A 418 3.41 -16.93 -0.08
N PRO A 419 2.37 -17.36 0.67
CA PRO A 419 2.26 -18.72 1.19
C PRO A 419 2.47 -19.81 0.13
N GLU A 420 2.92 -20.99 0.57
CA GLU A 420 3.30 -22.14 -0.28
C GLU A 420 4.50 -21.92 -1.24
N THR A 421 5.39 -20.96 -0.93
CA THR A 421 6.65 -20.72 -1.66
C THR A 421 7.92 -21.02 -0.85
N ASP A 422 7.83 -21.95 0.10
CA ASP A 422 8.92 -22.36 1.02
C ASP A 422 9.58 -21.20 1.79
N LYS A 423 8.86 -20.11 2.02
CA LYS A 423 9.39 -18.86 2.61
C LYS A 423 10.56 -18.26 1.80
N MET A 424 10.51 -18.40 0.47
CA MET A 424 11.48 -17.76 -0.44
C MET A 424 11.66 -16.28 -0.06
N LYS A 425 12.87 -15.91 0.34
CA LYS A 425 13.25 -14.53 0.63
C LYS A 425 13.43 -13.78 -0.69
N MET A 426 13.08 -12.50 -0.69
CA MET A 426 13.22 -11.63 -1.85
C MET A 426 13.25 -10.15 -1.44
N MET A 427 13.73 -9.32 -2.36
CA MET A 427 13.71 -7.85 -2.29
C MET A 427 12.87 -7.27 -3.42
N ARG A 428 12.42 -6.02 -3.26
CA ARG A 428 11.68 -5.30 -4.31
C ARG A 428 12.00 -3.82 -4.33
N ILE A 429 12.40 -3.29 -5.48
CA ILE A 429 12.56 -1.85 -5.72
C ILE A 429 11.39 -1.36 -6.58
N VAL A 430 10.54 -0.49 -6.04
CA VAL A 430 9.46 0.14 -6.80
C VAL A 430 9.96 1.42 -7.47
N VAL A 431 9.79 1.53 -8.79
CA VAL A 431 10.17 2.71 -9.56
C VAL A 431 8.94 3.62 -9.72
N ARG A 432 9.06 4.86 -9.23
CA ARG A 432 8.00 5.90 -9.22
C ARG A 432 8.45 7.14 -10.01
N GLU A 433 7.51 8.05 -10.27
CA GLU A 433 7.70 9.29 -11.04
C GLU A 433 8.98 10.07 -10.67
N ASP A 434 9.32 10.16 -9.38
CA ASP A 434 10.48 10.90 -8.88
C ASP A 434 11.81 10.13 -8.94
N PHE A 435 11.81 8.86 -9.35
CA PHE A 435 13.00 8.00 -9.41
C PHE A 435 13.71 8.10 -10.77
N SER A 436 14.52 9.14 -10.92
CA SER A 436 15.28 9.39 -12.16
C SER A 436 16.39 8.38 -12.43
N ARG A 437 16.84 8.29 -13.69
CA ARG A 437 17.98 7.45 -14.10
C ARG A 437 19.25 7.71 -13.28
N SER A 438 19.58 8.97 -12.99
CA SER A 438 20.74 9.32 -12.15
C SER A 438 20.60 8.78 -10.71
N ARG A 439 19.37 8.79 -10.15
CA ARG A 439 19.09 8.17 -8.84
C ARG A 439 19.21 6.64 -8.90
N CYS A 440 18.85 6.03 -10.02
CA CYS A 440 19.07 4.61 -10.30
C CYS A 440 20.56 4.25 -10.32
N ASP A 441 21.39 5.03 -11.01
CA ASP A 441 22.84 4.80 -11.08
C ASP A 441 23.52 4.91 -9.69
N LEU A 442 23.03 5.82 -8.82
CA LEU A 442 23.46 5.93 -7.41
C LEU A 442 23.05 4.69 -6.59
N LEU A 443 21.81 4.21 -6.74
CA LEU A 443 21.34 3.00 -6.07
C LEU A 443 22.15 1.77 -6.50
N ILE A 444 22.43 1.60 -7.80
CA ILE A 444 23.23 0.49 -8.32
C ILE A 444 24.65 0.51 -7.73
N ARG A 445 25.27 1.69 -7.64
CA ARG A 445 26.58 1.86 -6.99
C ARG A 445 26.55 1.44 -5.52
N ASP A 446 25.52 1.87 -4.80
CA ASP A 446 25.35 1.57 -3.38
C ASP A 446 25.04 0.09 -3.13
N ILE A 447 24.26 -0.57 -3.99
CA ILE A 447 24.03 -2.03 -3.95
C ILE A 447 25.35 -2.77 -4.15
N LYS A 448 26.16 -2.42 -5.16
CA LYS A 448 27.49 -3.03 -5.38
C LYS A 448 28.41 -2.85 -4.17
N LEU A 449 28.42 -1.67 -3.56
CA LEU A 449 29.20 -1.40 -2.35
C LEU A 449 28.71 -2.22 -1.14
N CYS A 450 27.40 -2.33 -0.94
CA CYS A 450 26.81 -3.08 0.16
C CYS A 450 27.05 -4.60 0.02
N CYS A 451 26.93 -5.16 -1.19
CA CYS A 451 27.29 -6.57 -1.43
C CYS A 451 28.77 -6.82 -1.10
N HIS A 452 29.68 -5.93 -1.55
CA HIS A 452 31.10 -6.07 -1.27
C HIS A 452 31.43 -6.01 0.23
N HIS A 453 30.74 -5.15 1.01
CA HIS A 453 30.92 -5.12 2.46
C HIS A 453 30.38 -6.40 3.12
N LEU A 454 29.22 -6.93 2.69
CA LEU A 454 28.68 -8.20 3.20
C LEU A 454 29.63 -9.38 2.96
N GLU A 455 30.25 -9.46 1.77
CA GLU A 455 31.28 -10.45 1.45
C GLU A 455 32.50 -10.32 2.39
N GLN A 456 33.00 -9.11 2.62
CA GLN A 456 34.13 -8.86 3.52
C GLN A 456 33.79 -9.21 4.98
N ASP A 457 32.59 -8.86 5.46
CA ASP A 457 32.16 -9.10 6.83
C ASP A 457 31.89 -10.60 7.09
N SER A 458 31.32 -11.34 6.12
CA SER A 458 31.23 -12.81 6.14
C SER A 458 32.62 -13.46 6.21
N GLN A 459 33.55 -13.09 5.33
CA GLN A 459 34.92 -13.62 5.34
C GLN A 459 35.63 -13.37 6.69
N GLN A 460 35.45 -12.18 7.28
CA GLN A 460 35.96 -11.88 8.61
C GLN A 460 35.28 -12.70 9.71
N PHE A 461 33.97 -12.91 9.63
CA PHE A 461 33.21 -13.73 10.59
C PHE A 461 33.67 -15.19 10.56
N ILE A 462 33.73 -15.80 9.37
CA ILE A 462 34.27 -17.16 9.16
C ILE A 462 35.69 -17.27 9.72
N LYS A 463 36.56 -16.29 9.42
CA LYS A 463 37.94 -16.28 9.93
C LYS A 463 37.97 -16.28 11.47
N ARG A 464 37.20 -15.41 12.12
CA ARG A 464 37.11 -15.35 13.61
C ARG A 464 36.56 -16.66 14.18
N MET A 465 35.57 -17.29 13.53
CA MET A 465 35.07 -18.60 13.94
C MET A 465 36.14 -19.70 13.82
N GLN A 466 36.92 -19.72 12.73
CA GLN A 466 38.02 -20.67 12.55
C GLN A 466 39.15 -20.46 13.57
N GLU A 467 39.48 -19.22 13.91
CA GLU A 467 40.46 -18.88 14.95
C GLU A 467 39.99 -19.35 16.33
N HIS A 468 38.76 -19.00 16.73
CA HIS A 468 38.15 -19.47 17.98
C HIS A 468 38.06 -21.02 18.05
N ALA A 469 37.72 -21.69 16.95
CA ALA A 469 37.69 -23.15 16.89
C ALA A 469 39.09 -23.78 17.04
N LYS A 470 40.15 -23.14 16.52
CA LYS A 470 41.55 -23.58 16.73
C LYS A 470 41.97 -23.40 18.19
N GLU A 471 41.68 -22.26 18.81
CA GLU A 471 42.01 -22.00 20.22
C GLU A 471 41.31 -22.99 21.17
N HIS A 472 40.00 -23.20 20.99
CA HIS A 472 39.23 -24.10 21.85
C HIS A 472 39.44 -25.60 21.57
N SER A 473 39.92 -25.99 20.38
CA SER A 473 40.33 -27.38 20.11
C SER A 473 41.70 -27.70 20.70
N VAL A 474 42.64 -26.75 20.73
CA VAL A 474 43.94 -26.91 21.40
C VAL A 474 43.81 -26.98 22.91
N ALA A 475 42.88 -26.21 23.51
CA ALA A 475 42.63 -26.22 24.95
C ALA A 475 42.24 -27.61 25.53
N LYS A 476 41.68 -28.51 24.71
CA LYS A 476 41.33 -29.88 25.14
C LYS A 476 42.50 -30.86 25.22
N ARG A 477 43.72 -30.46 24.82
CA ARG A 477 44.91 -31.34 24.76
C ARG A 477 45.90 -31.20 25.92
N LYS A 478 45.58 -30.38 26.94
CA LYS A 478 46.36 -30.28 28.19
C LYS A 478 45.48 -30.43 29.45
N ARG A 479 45.17 -31.68 29.80
CA ARG A 479 44.99 -32.06 31.20
C ARG A 479 46.01 -33.15 31.51
N ASN A 480 46.97 -32.80 32.37
CA ASN A 480 47.91 -33.77 32.92
C ASN A 480 47.14 -34.80 33.76
N ASP A 481 47.57 -36.06 33.69
CA ASP A 481 47.15 -37.11 34.61
C ASP A 481 48.31 -37.39 35.58
N PRO A 482 48.21 -36.99 36.87
CA PRO A 482 49.24 -37.24 37.86
C PRO A 482 48.79 -38.33 38.85
N LEU A 483 48.93 -39.60 38.50
CA LEU A 483 48.83 -40.71 39.45
C LEU A 483 49.81 -41.84 39.08
N SER A 484 50.85 -41.99 39.88
CA SER A 484 51.93 -42.95 39.71
C SER A 484 51.73 -44.19 40.59
N ASN A 485 52.00 -45.36 39.99
CA ASN A 485 52.28 -46.67 40.61
C ASN A 485 51.15 -47.41 41.38
N PRO A 486 51.27 -48.75 41.54
CA PRO A 486 51.79 -49.72 40.57
C PRO A 486 50.83 -50.93 40.39
N ARG A 487 51.09 -51.80 39.40
CA ARG A 487 50.54 -53.17 39.39
C ARG A 487 51.66 -54.20 39.38
N HIS A 488 51.50 -55.20 40.25
CA HIS A 488 52.32 -56.42 40.26
C HIS A 488 52.15 -57.21 38.96
N GLU A 489 53.23 -57.90 38.60
CA GLU A 489 53.20 -59.01 37.65
C GLU A 489 52.30 -60.15 38.19
N HIS A 490 51.56 -60.81 37.30
CA HIS A 490 51.89 -62.20 36.99
C HIS A 490 51.27 -62.66 35.66
N ASP A 491 52.02 -63.57 35.04
CA ASP A 491 51.87 -64.21 33.74
C ASP A 491 50.68 -65.21 33.69
N HIS A 492 49.91 -65.25 32.59
CA HIS A 492 49.75 -66.46 31.75
C HIS A 492 48.64 -66.42 30.68
N LYS A 493 48.94 -67.20 29.62
CA LYS A 493 48.18 -67.52 28.40
C LYS A 493 46.73 -68.01 28.66
N VAL A 494 45.80 -67.74 27.74
CA VAL A 494 45.28 -68.72 26.74
C VAL A 494 44.13 -68.14 25.88
N SER A 495 44.30 -68.33 24.57
CA SER A 495 43.37 -68.47 23.43
C SER A 495 41.83 -68.39 23.52
N LEU A 496 41.27 -68.06 22.33
CA LEU A 496 40.01 -68.55 21.72
C LEU A 496 38.63 -67.92 22.05
N HIS A 497 38.18 -67.10 21.07
CA HIS A 497 36.93 -67.25 20.31
C HIS A 497 35.55 -66.81 20.85
N GLN A 498 34.73 -66.41 19.85
CA GLN A 498 33.26 -66.36 19.77
C GLN A 498 32.47 -65.27 20.53
N ALA A 499 31.86 -64.42 19.70
CA ALA A 499 30.58 -63.74 19.94
C ALA A 499 29.41 -64.79 19.98
N PRO A 500 28.10 -64.47 20.24
CA PRO A 500 27.48 -63.16 20.01
C PRO A 500 26.20 -62.79 20.83
N ARG A 501 25.54 -61.70 20.37
CA ARG A 501 24.06 -61.48 20.30
C ARG A 501 23.23 -61.05 21.54
N HIS A 502 22.40 -60.03 21.26
CA HIS A 502 21.04 -59.76 21.80
C HIS A 502 20.93 -59.43 23.32
N THR A 503 19.94 -58.69 23.84
CA THR A 503 18.73 -58.04 23.25
C THR A 503 18.31 -56.80 24.07
N ALA A 504 17.34 -56.05 23.54
CA ALA A 504 16.74 -54.85 24.14
C ALA A 504 16.12 -55.02 25.55
N GLY A 505 16.08 -53.91 26.31
CA GLY A 505 15.28 -53.75 27.53
C GLY A 505 15.00 -52.27 27.85
N ARG A 506 13.73 -51.85 27.76
CA ARG A 506 13.26 -50.54 28.29
C ARG A 506 13.19 -50.61 29.82
N LEU A 507 13.36 -49.47 30.52
CA LEU A 507 12.44 -48.94 31.54
C LEU A 507 12.96 -47.64 32.23
N THR A 508 12.14 -46.59 32.13
CA THR A 508 11.74 -45.57 33.15
C THR A 508 12.70 -44.59 33.85
N ARG A 509 12.36 -43.30 33.66
CA ARG A 509 12.29 -42.16 34.64
C ARG A 509 13.05 -42.30 35.97
N ALA A 510 13.99 -41.37 36.24
CA ALA A 510 13.76 -40.25 37.18
C ALA A 510 14.91 -39.22 37.16
N ALA A 511 14.57 -37.97 37.46
CA ALA A 511 15.37 -36.76 37.30
C ALA A 511 16.69 -36.67 38.12
N ARG A 512 17.70 -36.01 37.52
CA ARG A 512 18.47 -34.94 38.19
C ARG A 512 18.84 -33.84 37.19
N LYS A 513 18.61 -32.58 37.60
CA LYS A 513 19.10 -31.35 36.94
C LYS A 513 20.65 -31.35 37.01
N THR A 514 21.43 -30.72 36.13
CA THR A 514 21.39 -29.30 35.72
C THR A 514 22.20 -29.04 34.44
N LEU A 515 21.69 -28.20 33.53
CA LEU A 515 22.39 -27.21 32.68
C LEU A 515 21.34 -26.54 31.75
N PRO A 516 21.35 -25.21 31.50
CA PRO A 516 20.29 -24.55 30.72
C PRO A 516 20.54 -24.65 29.21
N SER A 517 19.46 -24.83 28.42
CA SER A 517 19.53 -24.85 26.96
C SER A 517 18.54 -23.86 26.31
N GLY A 518 19.08 -22.87 25.61
CA GLY A 518 18.56 -22.36 24.32
C GLY A 518 17.08 -22.03 24.16
N LYS A 519 16.35 -21.60 25.21
CA LYS A 519 14.93 -21.18 25.08
C LYS A 519 14.61 -19.77 25.58
N ASP A 520 15.46 -19.15 26.40
CA ASP A 520 15.16 -17.83 27.00
C ASP A 520 15.10 -16.66 26.00
N TRP A 521 15.57 -16.84 24.75
CA TRP A 521 15.47 -15.80 23.72
C TRP A 521 14.07 -15.68 23.08
N GLN A 522 13.23 -16.71 23.15
CA GLN A 522 11.88 -16.67 22.55
C GLN A 522 10.80 -16.13 23.51
N GLU A 523 11.03 -16.21 24.83
CA GLU A 523 10.09 -15.69 25.83
C GLU A 523 10.21 -14.16 25.96
N SER A 524 11.42 -13.59 25.87
CA SER A 524 11.64 -12.14 25.91
C SER A 524 10.96 -11.37 24.77
N CYS A 525 10.83 -11.97 23.58
CA CYS A 525 10.13 -11.34 22.45
C CYS A 525 8.59 -11.33 22.60
N ARG A 526 8.00 -12.13 23.51
CA ARG A 526 6.55 -12.12 23.77
C ARG A 526 6.09 -11.01 24.72
N VAL A 527 6.98 -10.51 25.56
CA VAL A 527 6.65 -9.46 26.55
C VAL A 527 6.57 -8.07 25.92
N LEU A 528 7.17 -7.87 24.74
CA LEU A 528 7.14 -6.62 23.97
C LEU A 528 5.93 -6.47 23.02
N MET A 529 5.06 -7.49 22.93
CA MET A 529 3.84 -7.47 22.08
C MET A 529 2.61 -7.63 22.98
N GLY A 530 2.13 -6.49 23.52
CA GLY A 530 1.13 -6.47 24.59
C GLY A 530 -0.22 -7.09 24.23
N GLN A 531 -0.46 -8.33 24.66
CA GLN A 531 -1.80 -8.90 24.78
C GLN A 531 -2.35 -8.67 26.20
N ARG A 532 -3.25 -7.69 26.36
CA ARG A 532 -4.08 -7.61 27.58
C ARG A 532 -5.15 -8.70 27.54
N GLN A 533 -5.21 -9.52 28.58
CA GLN A 533 -6.32 -10.44 28.82
C GLN A 533 -7.62 -9.66 29.00
N VAL A 534 -8.69 -10.10 28.34
CA VAL A 534 -10.05 -9.59 28.55
C VAL A 534 -10.79 -10.55 29.46
N THR A 535 -11.16 -10.10 30.67
CA THR A 535 -12.11 -10.79 31.55
C THR A 535 -13.55 -10.55 31.07
N PRO A 536 -14.45 -11.54 31.16
CA PRO A 536 -15.79 -11.44 30.60
C PRO A 536 -16.73 -10.62 31.52
N VAL A 537 -17.42 -9.64 30.96
CA VAL A 537 -18.54 -8.97 31.63
C VAL A 537 -19.85 -9.68 31.30
N SER A 538 -20.66 -9.90 32.33
CA SER A 538 -21.88 -10.71 32.29
C SER A 538 -23.07 -10.04 31.57
N ARG A 539 -23.94 -10.90 31.02
CA ARG A 539 -25.27 -10.60 30.48
C ARG A 539 -26.02 -9.50 31.24
N ILE A 540 -26.58 -8.54 30.51
CA ILE A 540 -27.81 -7.83 30.88
C ILE A 540 -28.86 -8.14 29.82
N VAL A 541 -30.02 -8.62 30.26
CA VAL A 541 -31.18 -8.89 29.41
C VAL A 541 -32.08 -7.64 29.44
N ALA A 542 -32.47 -7.14 28.27
CA ALA A 542 -33.50 -6.13 28.14
C ALA A 542 -34.51 -6.56 27.07
N THR A 543 -35.69 -6.96 27.52
CA THR A 543 -36.84 -7.39 26.70
C THR A 543 -37.78 -6.23 26.42
N SER A 544 -38.07 -5.90 25.15
CA SER A 544 -39.37 -5.31 24.77
C SER A 544 -39.57 -5.20 23.24
N ALA A 545 -40.46 -6.04 22.72
CA ALA A 545 -41.40 -5.70 21.64
C ALA A 545 -42.81 -5.78 22.29
N PRO A 546 -43.90 -5.16 21.78
CA PRO A 546 -44.33 -5.09 20.37
C PRO A 546 -44.77 -3.65 19.97
N SER A 547 -45.55 -3.31 18.93
CA SER A 547 -46.38 -4.05 17.95
C SER A 547 -46.65 -3.24 16.68
N VAL A 548 -46.71 -3.94 15.54
CA VAL A 548 -47.63 -3.77 14.38
C VAL A 548 -48.53 -2.52 14.32
N LEU A 549 -48.47 -1.80 13.20
CA LEU A 549 -49.65 -1.33 12.45
C LEU A 549 -49.33 -1.20 10.95
N ALA A 550 -50.33 -1.34 10.09
CA ALA A 550 -50.17 -1.58 8.65
C ALA A 550 -50.79 -0.49 7.76
N SER A 551 -50.63 -0.68 6.44
CA SER A 551 -51.34 -0.05 5.30
C SER A 551 -50.76 1.24 4.70
N GLY A 552 -50.93 1.38 3.37
CA GLY A 552 -50.58 2.59 2.61
C GLY A 552 -49.65 2.37 1.40
N GLY A 553 -50.06 1.57 0.40
CA GLY A 553 -49.33 1.49 -0.87
C GLY A 553 -49.70 2.63 -1.82
N ILE A 554 -48.73 3.24 -2.49
CA ILE A 554 -48.96 4.19 -3.61
C ILE A 554 -48.05 3.84 -4.79
N TYR A 555 -48.69 3.59 -5.94
CA TYR A 555 -48.07 3.52 -7.26
C TYR A 555 -47.77 4.94 -7.78
N VAL A 556 -46.58 5.19 -8.34
CA VAL A 556 -46.39 6.26 -9.33
C VAL A 556 -45.57 5.75 -10.52
N LYS A 557 -46.18 5.77 -11.71
CA LYS A 557 -45.53 5.67 -13.01
C LYS A 557 -45.58 7.03 -13.70
N SER A 558 -44.44 7.54 -14.17
CA SER A 558 -44.36 8.56 -15.23
C SER A 558 -42.98 8.45 -15.89
N ARG A 559 -42.81 7.77 -17.03
CA ARG A 559 -43.06 8.25 -18.41
C ARG A 559 -42.51 9.64 -18.72
N LEU A 560 -41.30 9.64 -19.29
CA LEU A 560 -40.94 10.26 -20.58
C LEU A 560 -41.98 11.21 -21.21
N VAL A 561 -41.57 12.46 -21.45
CA VAL A 561 -42.08 13.32 -22.52
C VAL A 561 -40.91 13.87 -23.32
N ARG A 562 -40.92 13.68 -24.65
CA ARG A 562 -40.01 14.34 -25.59
C ARG A 562 -40.70 15.55 -26.22
N GLY A 563 -40.03 16.70 -26.14
CA GLY A 563 -39.87 17.64 -27.26
C GLY A 563 -40.97 18.66 -27.54
N SER A 564 -40.54 19.92 -27.67
CA SER A 564 -40.82 20.77 -28.84
C SER A 564 -39.86 21.98 -28.87
N ARG A 565 -39.69 22.60 -30.04
CA ARG A 565 -38.78 23.75 -30.29
C ARG A 565 -39.58 25.06 -30.31
N GLY A 566 -38.97 26.19 -29.95
CA GLY A 566 -39.34 27.49 -30.54
C GLY A 566 -39.08 28.75 -29.72
N GLY A 567 -38.44 29.75 -30.34
CA GLY A 567 -38.91 31.15 -30.22
C GLY A 567 -38.22 32.12 -29.25
N LEU A 568 -37.08 32.67 -29.68
CA LEU A 568 -36.65 34.09 -29.56
C LEU A 568 -37.46 35.08 -28.68
N GLY A 569 -36.79 35.76 -27.74
CA GLY A 569 -37.25 37.00 -27.08
C GLY A 569 -36.10 37.73 -26.34
N ARG A 570 -35.99 39.06 -26.47
CA ARG A 570 -34.85 39.88 -25.97
C ARG A 570 -35.05 40.40 -24.52
N PRO A 571 -33.96 40.84 -23.83
CA PRO A 571 -33.98 41.14 -22.39
C PRO A 571 -34.37 42.59 -22.03
N LEU A 572 -34.71 42.81 -20.75
CA LEU A 572 -34.94 44.11 -20.11
C LEU A 572 -33.78 44.49 -19.13
N PRO A 573 -33.62 45.78 -18.75
CA PRO A 573 -32.34 46.36 -18.32
C PRO A 573 -32.16 46.49 -16.78
N PRO A 574 -30.93 46.80 -16.29
CA PRO A 574 -30.60 46.80 -14.86
C PRO A 574 -30.90 48.13 -14.13
N PRO A 575 -31.00 48.13 -12.78
CA PRO A 575 -31.15 49.33 -11.97
C PRO A 575 -29.82 50.10 -11.78
N ALA A 576 -29.94 51.38 -11.42
CA ALA A 576 -28.89 52.40 -11.53
C ALA A 576 -27.94 52.54 -10.32
N ARG A 577 -26.84 53.27 -10.54
CA ARG A 577 -25.83 53.62 -9.52
C ARG A 577 -26.25 54.79 -8.63
N GLY A 578 -25.90 54.73 -7.35
CA GLY A 578 -25.68 55.90 -6.49
C GLY A 578 -24.18 56.26 -6.40
N ARG A 579 -23.86 57.56 -6.43
CA ARG A 579 -22.57 58.14 -5.96
C ARG A 579 -22.77 58.54 -4.49
N ASP A 580 -21.81 58.92 -3.63
CA ASP A 580 -20.48 59.54 -3.64
C ASP A 580 -19.80 59.13 -2.29
N ALA A 581 -18.56 59.45 -1.87
CA ALA A 581 -17.50 60.32 -2.41
C ALA A 581 -16.09 59.79 -2.02
N SER A 582 -15.08 60.35 -2.66
CA SER A 582 -13.62 60.14 -2.46
C SER A 582 -13.07 61.21 -1.45
N PRO A 583 -11.76 61.58 -1.31
CA PRO A 583 -10.56 61.23 -2.11
C PRO A 583 -9.15 61.19 -1.41
N ARG A 584 -8.11 61.04 -2.26
CA ARG A 584 -6.67 61.47 -2.16
C ARG A 584 -5.71 60.41 -1.58
N ARG A 585 -4.45 60.26 -2.05
CA ARG A 585 -3.60 60.77 -3.17
C ARG A 585 -2.35 59.82 -3.19
N ALA A 586 -1.48 59.65 -4.18
CA ALA A 586 -1.17 60.25 -5.50
C ALA A 586 -0.62 59.11 -6.43
N LYS A 587 -0.64 59.12 -7.78
CA LYS A 587 0.06 60.02 -8.75
C LYS A 587 1.59 60.06 -8.53
N ARG A 588 2.48 59.88 -9.52
CA ARG A 588 2.42 60.13 -11.00
C ARG A 588 3.52 59.34 -11.77
N LEU A 589 3.23 58.95 -13.03
CA LEU A 589 4.08 59.03 -14.27
C LEU A 589 5.46 58.31 -14.30
N ALA A 590 6.17 58.07 -15.42
CA ALA A 590 5.92 57.86 -16.88
C ALA A 590 7.31 57.68 -17.57
N LEU A 591 7.57 57.56 -18.90
CA LEU A 591 6.82 57.49 -20.17
C LEU A 591 7.80 56.89 -21.24
N GLU A 592 7.29 56.46 -22.41
CA GLU A 592 8.03 56.30 -23.71
C GLU A 592 9.12 55.20 -23.82
N SER A 593 9.38 54.59 -25.00
CA SER A 593 8.81 54.74 -26.37
C SER A 593 8.92 53.43 -27.21
N ALA A 594 8.27 53.44 -28.39
CA ALA A 594 8.41 52.62 -29.63
C ALA A 594 9.34 51.37 -29.65
N ASP A 595 9.01 50.27 -30.34
CA ASP A 595 8.71 50.27 -31.79
C ASP A 595 7.83 49.09 -32.31
N LYS A 596 7.57 49.08 -33.63
CA LYS A 596 6.53 48.29 -34.32
C LYS A 596 7.05 47.06 -35.09
N THR A 597 6.18 46.04 -35.22
CA THR A 597 5.90 45.16 -36.41
C THR A 597 7.04 44.47 -37.19
N ASN A 598 6.88 43.28 -37.81
CA ASN A 598 5.96 42.13 -37.79
C ASN A 598 6.49 41.09 -38.83
N LEU A 599 6.05 39.81 -38.80
CA LEU A 599 6.08 38.84 -39.95
C LEU A 599 7.45 38.33 -40.50
N THR A 600 7.65 37.15 -41.12
CA THR A 600 7.13 35.76 -40.95
C THR A 600 7.95 34.77 -41.81
N ALA A 601 8.07 33.51 -41.37
CA ALA A 601 8.13 32.24 -42.14
C ALA A 601 9.28 31.94 -43.15
N GLY A 602 9.73 30.67 -43.19
CA GLY A 602 10.69 30.16 -44.18
C GLY A 602 11.09 28.68 -44.01
N CYS A 603 10.25 27.76 -44.50
CA CYS A 603 10.36 26.29 -44.48
C CYS A 603 11.69 25.68 -45.00
N ALA A 604 12.13 24.54 -44.42
CA ALA A 604 13.11 23.63 -45.05
C ALA A 604 12.83 22.14 -44.74
N LYS A 605 12.88 21.28 -45.78
CA LYS A 605 12.85 19.81 -45.69
C LYS A 605 14.26 19.24 -45.91
N ALA A 606 14.67 18.25 -45.11
CA ALA A 606 15.60 17.14 -45.44
C ALA A 606 15.75 16.24 -44.20
N GLY A 607 16.02 14.94 -44.27
CA GLY A 607 16.16 14.03 -45.42
C GLY A 607 16.30 12.57 -44.94
N GLN A 608 16.09 11.60 -45.84
CA GLN A 608 16.45 10.18 -45.64
C GLN A 608 17.73 9.85 -46.42
N GLY A 609 18.47 8.84 -45.94
CA GLY A 609 19.45 8.10 -46.75
C GLY A 609 20.91 8.46 -46.46
N GLY A 610 21.68 7.46 -46.01
CA GLY A 610 23.10 7.57 -45.62
C GLY A 610 23.44 6.53 -44.58
#